data_AF-A0A9Q0L0I0-F1
#
_entry.id   AF-A0A9Q0L0I0-F1
#
_cell.length_a   1.000
_cell.length_b   1.000
_cell.length_c   1.000
_cell.angle_alpha   90.00
_cell.angle_beta   90.00
_cell.angle_gamma   90.00
#
_symmetry.space_group_name_H-M   'P 1'
#
loop_
_entity.id
_entity.type
_entity.pdbx_description
1 polymer ?
#
loop_
_entity_poly.entity_id
_entity_poly.type
_entity_poly.pdbx_seq_one_letter_code
_entity_poly.pdbx_strand_id
1 'polypeptide(L)'
;MAIDDLVAVHKTLEQYPDAGALVTTNEERSLISVIKSKIMLPKTLREVVLKARKFSASEAFDHGFVDGVYEDFERTLEAATLEDEKLASRNGKRDSYANFRSGAFAGVIEELEARRDPFVWTLGSKL
;
A
#
# COMPACT_ATOMS: atom_id res chain seq x y z
N MET A 1 -5.36 6.24 -25.12
CA MET A 1 -6.61 5.48 -25.17
C MET A 1 -7.08 5.50 -26.61
N ALA A 2 -6.98 4.36 -27.30
CA ALA A 2 -7.34 4.29 -28.72
C ALA A 2 -8.87 4.21 -28.86
N ILE A 3 -9.40 4.71 -29.98
CA ILE A 3 -10.85 4.71 -30.25
C ILE A 3 -11.44 3.29 -30.22
N ASP A 4 -10.64 2.30 -30.59
CA ASP A 4 -11.02 0.89 -30.57
C ASP A 4 -11.31 0.36 -29.15
N ASP A 5 -10.66 0.91 -28.13
CA ASP A 5 -10.90 0.55 -26.72
C ASP A 5 -12.28 1.02 -26.26
N LEU A 6 -12.74 2.18 -26.72
CA LEU A 6 -14.07 2.73 -26.39
C LEU A 6 -15.20 1.93 -27.05
N VAL A 7 -14.97 1.44 -28.26
CA VAL A 7 -15.95 0.61 -28.99
C VAL A 7 -16.12 -0.76 -28.31
N ALA A 8 -15.04 -1.35 -27.80
CA ALA A 8 -15.09 -2.59 -27.05
C ALA A 8 -15.88 -2.42 -25.72
N VAL A 9 -15.65 -1.31 -25.00
CA VAL A 9 -16.36 -0.98 -23.76
C VAL A 9 -17.86 -0.81 -24.01
N HIS A 10 -18.25 -0.08 -25.06
CA HIS A 10 -19.66 0.12 -25.40
C HIS A 10 -20.40 -1.20 -25.69
N LYS A 11 -19.76 -2.09 -26.44
CA LYS A 11 -20.31 -3.40 -26.79
C LYS A 11 -20.50 -4.31 -25.56
N THR A 12 -19.65 -4.14 -24.54
CA THR A 12 -19.73 -4.90 -23.29
C THR A 12 -20.87 -4.39 -22.40
N LEU A 13 -21.17 -3.09 -22.45
CA LEU A 13 -22.27 -2.46 -21.71
C LEU A 13 -23.65 -2.81 -22.27
N GLU A 14 -23.77 -3.00 -23.60
CA GLU A 14 -25.03 -3.48 -24.21
C GLU A 14 -25.36 -4.92 -23.83
N GLN A 15 -24.35 -5.75 -23.57
CA GLN A 15 -24.52 -7.17 -23.27
C GLN A 15 -24.95 -7.45 -21.83
N TYR A 16 -24.75 -6.49 -20.91
CA TYR A 16 -25.11 -6.60 -19.49
C TYR A 16 -25.72 -5.28 -18.99
N PRO A 17 -27.01 -5.01 -19.25
CA PRO A 17 -27.67 -3.77 -18.84
C PRO A 17 -27.69 -3.58 -17.31
N ASP A 18 -27.59 -4.67 -16.55
CA ASP A 18 -27.57 -4.67 -15.09
C ASP A 18 -26.15 -4.50 -14.50
N ALA A 19 -25.10 -4.47 -15.36
CA ALA A 19 -23.74 -4.18 -14.93
C ALA A 19 -23.51 -2.70 -14.58
N GLY A 20 -24.52 -1.85 -14.79
CA GLY A 20 -24.51 -0.40 -14.54
C GLY A 20 -24.28 0.04 -13.08
N ALA A 21 -24.05 -0.89 -12.14
CA ALA A 21 -23.73 -0.56 -10.74
C ALA A 21 -22.41 -1.18 -10.23
N LEU A 22 -21.66 -1.94 -11.04
CA LEU A 22 -20.42 -2.60 -10.61
C LEU A 22 -19.27 -2.44 -11.60
N VAL A 23 -19.17 -1.27 -12.24
CA VAL A 23 -17.86 -0.78 -12.69
C VAL A 23 -17.14 -0.19 -11.47
N THR A 24 -16.84 -1.04 -10.48
CA THR A 24 -15.69 -0.76 -9.64
C THR A 24 -14.51 -1.05 -10.55
N THR A 25 -13.89 -0.02 -11.11
CA THR A 25 -12.66 -0.22 -11.85
C THR A 25 -11.74 -1.04 -10.96
N ASN A 26 -11.29 -2.17 -11.49
CA ASN A 26 -10.48 -3.15 -10.79
C ASN A 26 -9.09 -2.56 -10.43
N GLU A 27 -8.90 -1.25 -10.49
CA GLU A 27 -7.67 -0.53 -10.15
C GLU A 27 -7.47 -0.38 -8.64
N GLU A 28 -8.55 -0.35 -7.85
CA GLU A 28 -8.47 -0.03 -6.41
C GLU A 28 -7.93 -1.15 -5.51
N ARG A 29 -7.84 -2.40 -5.99
CA ARG A 29 -7.48 -3.53 -5.10
C ARG A 29 -6.02 -3.50 -4.63
N SER A 30 -5.11 -2.97 -5.46
CA SER A 30 -3.68 -2.87 -5.17
C SER A 30 -3.40 -2.12 -3.86
N LEU A 31 -3.98 -0.93 -3.70
CA LEU A 31 -3.83 -0.13 -2.48
C LEU A 31 -4.55 -0.76 -1.27
N ILE A 32 -5.76 -1.29 -1.50
CA ILE A 32 -6.55 -1.95 -0.44
C ILE A 32 -5.86 -3.20 0.10
N SER A 33 -5.13 -3.93 -0.73
CA SER A 33 -4.33 -5.10 -0.33
C SER A 33 -3.22 -4.72 0.63
N VAL A 34 -2.49 -3.65 0.31
CA VAL A 34 -1.45 -3.09 1.20
C VAL A 34 -2.07 -2.67 2.53
N ILE A 35 -3.18 -1.93 2.50
CA ILE A 35 -3.85 -1.47 3.72
C ILE A 35 -4.29 -2.67 4.57
N LYS A 36 -4.91 -3.70 3.97
CA LYS A 36 -5.32 -4.92 4.69
C LYS A 36 -4.13 -5.68 5.30
N SER A 37 -2.98 -5.69 4.62
CA SER A 37 -1.77 -6.38 5.13
C SER A 37 -1.14 -5.71 6.36
N LYS A 38 -1.43 -4.41 6.57
CA LYS A 38 -0.91 -3.63 7.70
C LYS A 38 -1.96 -3.42 8.78
N ILE A 39 -3.24 -3.39 8.41
CA ILE A 39 -4.36 -3.19 9.34
C ILE A 39 -5.07 -4.52 9.56
N MET A 40 -4.65 -5.23 10.61
CA MET A 40 -5.19 -6.55 10.95
C MET A 40 -6.57 -6.50 11.60
N LEU A 41 -6.94 -5.38 12.24
CA LEU A 41 -8.19 -5.23 12.98
C LEU A 41 -9.35 -4.80 12.05
N PRO A 42 -10.41 -5.61 11.90
CA PRO A 42 -11.52 -5.28 10.99
C PRO A 42 -12.23 -3.97 11.32
N LYS A 43 -12.27 -3.59 12.60
CA LYS A 43 -12.83 -2.30 13.04
C LYS A 43 -12.00 -1.14 12.51
N THR A 44 -10.69 -1.19 12.68
CA THR A 44 -9.75 -0.17 12.21
C THR A 44 -9.75 -0.07 10.70
N LEU A 45 -9.83 -1.19 9.98
CA LEU A 45 -9.93 -1.21 8.53
C LEU A 45 -11.17 -0.45 8.03
N ARG A 46 -12.32 -0.59 8.69
CA ARG A 46 -13.52 0.17 8.34
C ARG A 46 -13.36 1.68 8.56
N GLU A 47 -12.72 2.08 9.66
CA GLU A 47 -12.45 3.50 9.93
C GLU A 47 -11.53 4.13 8.87
N VAL A 48 -10.51 3.39 8.41
CA VAL A 48 -9.57 3.86 7.39
C VAL A 48 -10.21 3.85 6.00
N VAL A 49 -10.74 2.71 5.56
CA VAL A 49 -11.17 2.52 4.16
C VAL A 49 -12.54 3.15 3.90
N LEU A 50 -13.51 2.97 4.79
CA LEU A 50 -14.89 3.39 4.52
C LEU A 50 -15.19 4.81 5.03
N LYS A 51 -14.48 5.24 6.08
CA LYS A 51 -14.76 6.53 6.74
C LYS A 51 -13.68 7.58 6.51
N ALA A 52 -12.55 7.22 5.88
CA ALA A 52 -11.41 8.11 5.68
C ALA A 52 -11.00 8.84 6.98
N ARG A 53 -11.11 8.16 8.13
CA ARG A 53 -10.86 8.75 9.44
C ARG A 53 -9.38 9.16 9.53
N LYS A 54 -9.13 10.39 10.01
CA LYS A 54 -7.80 10.84 10.38
C LYS A 54 -7.49 10.39 11.81
N PHE A 55 -6.26 9.94 12.03
CA PHE A 55 -5.76 9.49 13.33
C PHE A 55 -4.74 10.51 13.83
N SER A 56 -4.75 10.81 15.13
CA SER A 56 -3.62 11.49 15.76
C SER A 56 -2.39 10.57 15.79
N ALA A 57 -1.21 11.13 16.06
CA ALA A 57 0.01 10.34 16.19
C ALA A 57 -0.11 9.27 17.30
N SER A 58 -0.69 9.62 18.45
CA SER A 58 -0.92 8.70 19.56
C SER A 58 -1.89 7.57 19.18
N GLU A 59 -3.01 7.89 18.51
CA GLU A 59 -3.95 6.87 18.07
C GLU A 59 -3.34 5.95 17.01
N ALA A 60 -2.51 6.51 16.11
CA ALA A 60 -1.82 5.72 15.10
C ALA A 60 -0.84 4.72 15.72
N PHE A 61 -0.18 5.11 16.82
CA PHE A 61 0.66 4.21 17.60
C PHE A 61 -0.15 3.10 18.29
N ASP A 62 -1.26 3.46 18.94
CA ASP A 62 -2.16 2.49 19.58
C ASP A 62 -2.76 1.49 18.58
N HIS A 63 -2.96 1.92 17.33
CA HIS A 63 -3.44 1.08 16.24
C HIS A 63 -2.33 0.32 15.50
N GLY A 64 -1.05 0.51 15.87
CA GLY A 64 0.10 -0.17 15.28
C GLY A 64 0.43 0.28 13.86
N PHE A 65 0.04 1.50 13.48
CA PHE A 65 0.41 2.09 12.19
C PHE A 65 1.83 2.65 12.17
N VAL A 66 2.30 3.11 13.34
CA VAL A 66 3.62 3.69 13.54
C VAL A 66 4.31 3.00 14.71
N ASP A 67 5.63 2.86 14.63
CA ASP A 67 6.44 2.17 15.63
C ASP A 67 6.83 3.07 16.82
N GLY A 68 6.60 4.38 16.74
CA GLY A 68 6.93 5.34 17.79
C GLY A 68 6.30 6.72 17.56
N VAL A 69 6.17 7.49 18.65
CA VAL A 69 5.65 8.87 18.66
C VAL A 69 6.56 9.71 19.54
N TYR A 70 6.92 10.90 19.04
CA TYR A 70 7.85 11.80 19.71
C TYR A 70 7.26 13.22 19.75
N GLU A 71 7.78 14.04 20.67
CA GLU A 71 7.24 15.36 20.96
C GLU A 71 7.45 16.38 19.84
N ASP A 72 8.56 16.25 19.11
CA ASP A 72 8.94 17.14 18.02
C ASP A 72 9.61 16.40 16.85
N PHE A 73 9.84 17.15 15.77
CA PHE A 73 10.48 16.64 14.56
C PHE A 73 11.93 16.21 14.80
N GLU A 74 12.69 16.97 15.60
CA GLU A 74 14.12 16.69 15.84
C GLU A 74 14.30 15.36 16.56
N ARG A 75 13.49 15.10 17.59
CA ARG A 75 13.45 13.84 18.33
C ARG A 75 12.98 12.67 17.47
N THR A 76 12.01 12.91 16.58
CA THR A 76 11.58 11.89 15.62
C THR A 76 12.72 11.49 14.69
N LEU A 77 13.46 12.48 14.19
CA LEU A 77 14.60 12.25 13.30
C LEU A 77 15.74 11.54 14.02
N GLU A 78 16.10 12.01 15.22
CA GLU A 78 17.11 11.40 16.08
C GLU A 78 16.81 9.92 16.35
N ALA A 79 15.55 9.59 16.71
CA ALA A 79 15.14 8.23 16.96
C ALA A 79 15.17 7.35 15.69
N ALA A 80 14.76 7.90 14.53
CA ALA A 80 14.83 7.19 13.26
C ALA A 80 16.28 6.90 12.83
N THR A 81 17.18 7.88 12.99
CA THR A 81 18.61 7.70 12.71
C THR A 81 19.24 6.66 13.63
N LEU A 82 18.93 6.69 14.93
CA LEU A 82 19.45 5.73 15.88
C LEU A 82 19.04 4.29 15.54
N GLU A 83 17.78 4.08 15.14
CA GLU A 83 17.34 2.74 14.73
C GLU A 83 17.95 2.31 13.40
N ASP A 84 18.18 3.22 12.46
CA ASP A 84 18.92 2.92 11.23
C ASP A 84 20.36 2.47 11.54
N GLU A 85 21.07 3.19 12.41
CA GLU A 85 22.42 2.80 12.86
C GLU A 85 22.43 1.45 13.58
N LYS A 86 21.39 1.18 14.39
CA LYS A 86 21.23 -0.12 15.07
C LYS A 86 20.93 -1.25 14.08
N LEU A 87 20.20 -0.99 13.00
CA LEU A 87 20.00 -1.96 11.93
C LEU A 87 21.27 -2.17 11.10
N ALA A 88 22.01 -1.11 10.81
CA ALA A 88 23.27 -1.17 10.08
C ALA A 88 24.36 -1.94 10.85
N SER A 89 24.48 -1.69 12.17
CA SER A 89 25.46 -2.36 13.04
C SER A 89 25.23 -3.87 13.19
N ARG A 90 24.00 -4.34 12.96
CA ARG A 90 23.67 -5.79 12.93
C ARG A 90 24.22 -6.51 11.70
N ASN A 91 24.88 -5.79 10.77
CA ASN A 91 25.41 -6.29 9.52
C ASN A 91 24.40 -7.18 8.77
N GLY A 92 23.14 -6.77 8.81
CA GLY A 92 22.05 -7.50 8.19
C GLY A 92 22.29 -7.57 6.70
N LYS A 93 22.44 -8.79 6.15
CA LYS A 93 22.50 -8.97 4.70
C LYS A 93 21.21 -8.39 4.12
N ARG A 94 21.34 -7.41 3.23
CA ARG A 94 20.23 -6.78 2.52
C ARG A 94 19.29 -7.81 1.92
N ASP A 95 19.86 -8.89 1.38
CA ASP A 95 19.12 -10.02 0.80
C ASP A 95 18.28 -10.76 1.83
N SER A 96 18.76 -10.91 3.08
CA SER A 96 17.96 -11.52 4.14
C SER A 96 16.75 -10.67 4.48
N TYR A 97 16.90 -9.35 4.62
CA TYR A 97 15.78 -8.46 4.88
C TYR A 97 14.77 -8.47 3.72
N ALA A 98 15.27 -8.39 2.48
CA ALA A 98 14.43 -8.48 1.28
C ALA A 98 13.66 -9.81 1.23
N ASN A 99 14.35 -10.93 1.46
CA ASN A 99 13.73 -12.26 1.46
C ASN A 99 12.68 -12.41 2.57
N PHE A 100 12.95 -11.90 3.78
CA PHE A 100 11.96 -11.89 4.86
C PHE A 100 10.72 -11.07 4.50
N ARG A 101 10.90 -9.89 3.91
CA ARG A 101 9.78 -9.05 3.48
C ARG A 101 8.97 -9.71 2.36
N SER A 102 9.66 -10.31 1.38
CA SER A 102 9.04 -11.02 0.27
C SER A 102 8.26 -12.25 0.74
N GLY A 103 8.79 -12.99 1.72
CA GLY A 103 8.08 -14.11 2.33
C GLY A 103 6.86 -13.68 3.15
N ALA A 104 7.00 -12.64 3.98
CA ALA A 104 5.94 -12.17 4.86
C ALA A 104 4.74 -11.56 4.11
N PHE A 105 4.97 -11.01 2.91
CA PHE A 105 3.95 -10.30 2.13
C PHE A 105 3.83 -10.81 0.69
N ALA A 106 4.10 -12.10 0.44
CA ALA A 106 4.14 -12.67 -0.91
C ALA A 106 2.88 -12.37 -1.75
N GLY A 107 1.69 -12.55 -1.18
CA GLY A 107 0.42 -12.30 -1.88
C GLY A 107 0.15 -10.81 -2.16
N VAL A 108 0.69 -9.90 -1.34
CA VAL A 108 0.58 -8.45 -1.57
C VAL A 108 1.53 -8.04 -2.70
N ILE A 109 2.75 -8.59 -2.72
CA ILE A 109 3.73 -8.31 -3.77
C ILE A 109 3.21 -8.78 -5.12
N GLU A 110 2.67 -9.99 -5.19
CA GLU A 110 2.06 -10.52 -6.42
C GLU A 110 0.93 -9.62 -6.92
N GLU A 111 0.04 -9.16 -6.03
CA GLU A 111 -1.06 -8.27 -6.39
C GLU A 111 -0.59 -6.88 -6.85
N LEU A 112 0.44 -6.32 -6.19
CA LEU A 112 1.06 -5.06 -6.58
C LEU A 112 1.78 -5.16 -7.94
N GLU A 113 2.48 -6.26 -8.19
CA GLU A 113 3.21 -6.49 -9.44
C GLU A 113 2.28 -6.76 -10.61
N ALA A 114 1.24 -7.57 -10.41
CA ALA A 114 0.23 -7.88 -11.42
C ALA A 114 -0.56 -6.63 -11.89
N ARG A 115 -0.54 -5.57 -11.10
CA ARG A 115 -1.28 -4.32 -11.36
C ARG A 115 -0.38 -3.09 -11.30
N ARG A 116 0.93 -3.28 -11.51
CA ARG A 116 1.91 -2.21 -11.51
C ARG A 116 1.54 -1.19 -12.58
N ASP A 117 1.15 0.00 -12.15
CA ASP A 117 0.87 1.11 -13.06
C ASP A 117 2.15 1.44 -13.85
N PRO A 118 2.12 1.37 -15.20
CA PRO A 118 3.29 1.65 -16.03
C PRO A 118 3.80 3.09 -15.89
N PHE A 119 3.03 4.00 -15.28
CA PHE A 119 3.36 5.42 -15.15
C PHE A 119 3.93 5.82 -13.79
N VAL A 120 3.90 4.96 -12.77
CA VAL A 120 4.28 5.36 -11.39
C VAL A 120 5.76 5.09 -11.08
N TRP A 121 6.40 4.10 -11.73
CA TRP A 121 7.85 3.85 -11.59
C TRP A 121 8.44 3.16 -12.82
N THR A 122 9.12 3.90 -13.69
CA THR A 122 10.00 3.31 -14.71
C THR A 122 11.17 2.61 -14.04
N LEU A 123 11.37 1.33 -14.37
CA LEU A 123 12.54 0.54 -13.98
C LEU A 123 13.80 1.31 -14.41
N GLY A 124 14.48 2.00 -13.48
CA GLY A 124 15.68 2.78 -13.80
C GLY A 124 15.82 4.16 -13.14
N SER A 125 14.85 4.63 -12.35
CA SER A 125 15.06 5.84 -11.55
C SER A 125 16.08 5.57 -10.45
N LYS A 126 17.33 5.95 -10.73
CA LYS A 126 18.44 5.96 -9.76
C LYS A 126 18.10 6.96 -8.65
N LEU A 127 18.17 6.49 -7.41
CA LEU A 127 18.46 7.34 -6.25
C LEU A 127 19.85 7.94 -6.39
#